data_AF-A0AB73C1W1-F1
#
_entry.id   AF-A0AB73C1W1-F1
#
_cell.length_a   1.000
_cell.length_b   1.000
_cell.length_c   1.000
_cell.angle_alpha   90.00
_cell.angle_beta   90.00
_cell.angle_gamma   90.00
#
_symmetry.space_group_name_H-M   'P 1'
#
loop_
_entity.id
_entity.type
_entity.pdbx_description
1 polymer ?
#
loop_
_entity_poly.entity_id
_entity_poly.type
_entity_poly.pdbx_seq_one_letter_code
_entity_poly.pdbx_strand_id
1 'polypeptide(L)'
;MANYVLTLPLKTEKWQEDILDKRLNIARLLYNASLNEILKRYRKMQNDVEYKHMKHLDPKEQSKKYKEFDNKYGISKFDLNQYIKPMTQKFKKNIGSQMGQEIAERAYLAFEKLKYGKAKKVYFKRYGDFYSVREKGNKTGLRLFKEENCI
;
A
#
# COMPACT_ATOMS: atom_id res chain seq x y z
N MET A 1 15.70 8.41 -18.77
CA MET A 1 16.74 8.35 -17.72
C MET A 1 16.87 6.91 -17.28
N ALA A 2 18.03 6.28 -17.48
CA ALA A 2 18.27 4.93 -16.97
C ALA A 2 18.54 5.03 -15.47
N ASN A 3 17.74 4.34 -14.66
CA ASN A 3 17.97 4.21 -13.23
C ASN A 3 18.77 2.92 -13.00
N TYR A 4 19.98 3.03 -12.46
CA TYR A 4 20.77 1.88 -12.05
C TYR A 4 20.44 1.54 -10.60
N VAL A 5 20.16 0.25 -10.33
CA VAL A 5 19.88 -0.27 -8.99
C VAL A 5 21.04 -1.16 -8.57
N LEU A 6 21.71 -0.80 -7.48
CA LEU A 6 22.71 -1.64 -6.83
C LEU A 6 22.02 -2.50 -5.77
N THR A 7 22.17 -3.82 -5.86
CA THR A 7 21.70 -4.76 -4.84
C THR A 7 22.92 -5.38 -4.15
N LEU A 8 23.01 -5.19 -2.83
CA LEU A 8 24.11 -5.71 -2.02
C LEU A 8 23.56 -6.73 -1.02
N PRO A 9 24.26 -7.85 -0.78
CA PRO A 9 23.90 -8.79 0.27
C PRO A 9 24.11 -8.15 1.64
N LEU A 10 23.18 -8.42 2.56
CA LEU A 10 23.30 -8.00 3.95
C LEU A 10 23.88 -9.14 4.77
N LYS A 11 24.95 -8.89 5.54
CA LYS A 11 25.50 -9.86 6.48
C LYS A 11 24.78 -9.70 7.82
N THR A 12 23.86 -10.60 8.12
CA THR A 12 23.02 -10.56 9.33
C THR A 12 23.29 -11.72 10.27
N GLU A 13 23.12 -11.45 11.55
CA GLU A 13 22.97 -12.48 12.58
C GLU A 13 21.50 -12.89 12.73
N LYS A 14 21.26 -14.06 13.33
CA LYS A 14 19.91 -14.65 13.45
C LYS A 14 18.89 -13.71 14.10
N TRP A 15 19.28 -12.99 15.15
CA TRP A 15 18.39 -12.05 15.84
C TRP A 15 18.01 -10.84 14.98
N GLN A 16 18.87 -10.42 14.04
CA GLN A 16 18.59 -9.34 13.10
C GLN A 16 17.59 -9.78 12.04
N GLU A 17 17.73 -11.02 11.55
CA GLU A 17 16.74 -11.65 10.67
C GLU A 17 15.37 -11.72 11.34
N ASP A 18 15.31 -12.14 12.59
CA ASP A 18 14.04 -12.24 13.32
C ASP A 18 13.36 -10.86 13.50
N ILE A 19 14.14 -9.78 13.69
CA ILE A 19 13.64 -8.40 13.71
C ILE A 19 13.10 -8.00 12.33
N LEU A 20 13.86 -8.29 11.27
CA LEU A 20 13.46 -8.00 9.89
C LEU A 20 12.16 -8.73 9.52
N ASP A 21 12.09 -10.03 9.77
CA ASP A 21 10.93 -10.87 9.48
C ASP A 21 9.69 -10.36 10.22
N LYS A 22 9.85 -9.99 11.50
CA LYS A 22 8.75 -9.37 12.26
C LYS A 22 8.27 -8.08 11.61
N ARG A 23 9.18 -7.17 11.25
CA ARG A 23 8.83 -5.88 10.60
C ARG A 23 8.16 -6.11 9.24
N LEU A 24 8.72 -6.98 8.40
CA LEU A 24 8.19 -7.30 7.07
C LEU A 24 6.82 -8.00 7.15
N ASN A 25 6.62 -8.89 8.13
CA ASN A 25 5.32 -9.52 8.34
C ASN A 25 4.26 -8.50 8.80
N ILE A 26 4.61 -7.54 9.65
CA ILE A 26 3.68 -6.44 10.00
C ILE A 26 3.37 -5.61 8.76
N ALA A 27 4.36 -5.26 7.95
CA ALA A 27 4.15 -4.51 6.72
C ALA A 27 3.22 -5.26 5.73
N ARG A 28 3.38 -6.58 5.62
CA ARG A 28 2.48 -7.46 4.86
C ARG A 28 1.03 -7.39 5.36
N LEU A 29 0.83 -7.43 6.67
CA LEU A 29 -0.50 -7.33 7.28
C LEU A 29 -1.15 -5.99 6.94
N LEU A 30 -0.40 -4.89 7.06
CA LEU A 30 -0.87 -3.55 6.69
C LEU A 30 -1.23 -3.47 5.20
N TYR A 31 -0.36 -3.98 4.32
CA TYR A 31 -0.63 -4.03 2.87
C TYR A 31 -1.93 -4.79 2.56
N ASN A 32 -2.11 -5.97 3.14
CA ASN A 32 -3.29 -6.80 2.90
C ASN A 32 -4.55 -6.16 3.48
N ALA A 33 -4.47 -5.52 4.64
CA ALA A 33 -5.58 -4.78 5.23
C ALA A 33 -6.01 -3.61 4.33
N SER A 34 -5.05 -2.81 3.85
CA SER A 34 -5.29 -1.73 2.89
C SER A 34 -5.90 -2.25 1.59
N LEU A 35 -5.34 -3.31 1.01
CA LEU A 35 -5.85 -3.88 -0.24
C LEU A 35 -7.27 -4.45 -0.06
N ASN A 36 -7.55 -5.10 1.06
CA ASN A 36 -8.87 -5.65 1.35
C ASN A 36 -9.92 -4.53 1.49
N GLU A 37 -9.58 -3.47 2.22
CA GLU A 37 -10.47 -2.34 2.46
C GLU A 37 -10.84 -1.63 1.15
N ILE A 38 -9.85 -1.30 0.31
CA ILE A 38 -10.11 -0.61 -0.95
C ILE A 38 -10.92 -1.48 -1.91
N LEU A 39 -10.69 -2.80 -1.94
CA LEU A 39 -11.48 -3.74 -2.74
C LEU A 39 -12.92 -3.85 -2.25
N LYS A 40 -13.16 -3.81 -0.93
CA LYS A 40 -14.52 -3.79 -0.36
C LYS A 40 -15.27 -2.51 -0.75
N ARG A 41 -14.63 -1.35 -0.62
CA ARG A 41 -15.19 -0.05 -1.03
C ARG A 41 -15.52 -0.05 -2.53
N TYR A 42 -14.60 -0.55 -3.34
CA TYR A 42 -14.79 -0.65 -4.79
C TYR A 42 -15.94 -1.58 -5.18
N ARG A 43 -16.05 -2.76 -4.56
CA ARG A 43 -17.20 -3.66 -4.79
C ARG A 43 -18.52 -3.00 -4.42
N LYS A 44 -18.55 -2.25 -3.30
CA LYS A 44 -19.74 -1.50 -2.88
C LYS A 44 -20.12 -0.44 -3.90
N MET A 45 -19.13 0.28 -4.45
CA MET A 45 -19.33 1.25 -5.53
C MET A 45 -19.85 0.60 -6.81
N GLN A 46 -19.27 -0.53 -7.25
CA GLN A 46 -19.71 -1.24 -8.45
C GLN A 46 -21.15 -1.77 -8.35
N ASN A 47 -21.62 -2.06 -7.14
CA ASN A 47 -22.98 -2.51 -6.88
C ASN A 47 -24.00 -1.37 -6.79
N ASP A 48 -23.56 -0.11 -6.69
CA ASP A 48 -24.45 1.05 -6.72
C ASP A 48 -25.19 1.12 -8.06
N VAL A 49 -26.50 1.32 -7.98
CA VAL A 49 -27.39 1.41 -9.15
C VAL A 49 -26.99 2.61 -10.00
N GLU A 50 -26.75 3.76 -9.39
CA GLU A 50 -26.34 4.98 -10.10
C GLU A 50 -25.03 4.76 -10.85
N TYR A 51 -24.09 4.01 -10.25
CA TYR A 51 -22.81 3.69 -10.85
C TYR A 51 -22.96 2.86 -12.14
N LYS A 52 -23.89 1.90 -12.15
CA LYS A 52 -24.17 1.07 -13.33
C LYS A 52 -24.77 1.86 -14.49
N HIS A 53 -25.59 2.87 -14.20
CA HIS A 53 -26.24 3.71 -15.21
C HIS A 53 -25.30 4.74 -15.85
N MET A 54 -24.09 4.95 -15.30
CA MET A 54 -23.13 5.93 -15.83
C MET A 54 -22.56 5.58 -17.21
N LYS A 55 -22.69 4.33 -17.66
CA LYS A 55 -22.12 3.88 -18.95
C LYS A 55 -22.66 4.64 -20.17
N HIS A 56 -23.81 5.30 -20.05
CA HIS A 56 -24.49 5.97 -21.16
C HIS A 56 -24.26 7.50 -21.22
N LEU A 57 -23.48 8.06 -20.29
CA LEU A 57 -23.22 9.51 -20.25
C LEU A 57 -22.11 9.93 -21.22
N ASP A 58 -22.00 11.23 -21.51
CA ASP A 58 -20.87 11.79 -22.25
C ASP A 58 -19.53 11.55 -21.50
N PRO A 59 -18.41 11.27 -22.19
CA PRO A 59 -17.11 11.05 -21.56
C PRO A 59 -16.69 12.11 -20.52
N LYS A 60 -17.02 13.39 -20.73
CA LYS A 60 -16.72 14.47 -19.77
C LYS A 60 -17.54 14.34 -18.50
N GLU A 61 -18.82 14.02 -18.63
CA GLU A 61 -19.73 13.83 -17.49
C GLU A 61 -19.42 12.52 -16.74
N GLN A 62 -19.06 11.46 -17.46
CA GLN A 62 -18.59 10.21 -16.87
C GLN A 62 -17.38 10.45 -15.95
N SER A 63 -16.37 11.18 -16.44
CA SER A 63 -15.16 11.46 -15.67
C SER A 63 -15.44 12.24 -14.37
N LYS A 64 -16.37 13.21 -14.42
CA LYS A 64 -16.81 13.96 -13.23
C LYS A 64 -17.51 13.02 -12.23
N LYS A 65 -18.50 12.25 -12.68
CA LYS A 65 -19.20 11.33 -11.78
C LYS A 65 -18.28 10.27 -11.20
N TYR A 66 -17.33 9.70 -11.97
CA TYR A 66 -16.37 8.74 -11.41
C TYR A 66 -15.58 9.33 -10.23
N LYS A 67 -15.18 10.61 -10.29
CA LYS A 67 -14.53 11.29 -9.17
C LYS A 67 -15.48 11.50 -8.00
N GLU A 68 -16.74 11.84 -8.24
CA GLU A 68 -17.76 11.96 -7.20
C GLU A 68 -17.98 10.62 -6.48
N PHE A 69 -18.06 9.52 -7.24
CA PHE A 69 -18.15 8.17 -6.68
C PHE A 69 -16.91 7.79 -5.89
N ASP A 70 -15.72 8.10 -6.40
CA ASP A 70 -14.48 7.86 -5.66
C ASP A 70 -14.49 8.59 -4.32
N ASN A 71 -14.93 9.84 -4.29
CA ASN A 71 -15.08 10.61 -3.05
C ASN A 71 -16.17 10.02 -2.13
N LYS A 72 -17.35 9.70 -2.68
CA LYS A 72 -18.50 9.11 -1.96
C LYS A 72 -18.13 7.80 -1.25
N TYR A 73 -17.32 6.97 -1.90
CA TYR A 73 -16.91 5.66 -1.39
C TYR A 73 -15.53 5.67 -0.70
N GLY A 74 -14.86 6.83 -0.63
CA GLY A 74 -13.53 6.96 -0.03
C GLY A 74 -12.46 6.13 -0.75
N ILE A 75 -12.48 6.16 -2.10
CA ILE A 75 -11.52 5.48 -2.98
C ILE A 75 -10.43 6.46 -3.37
N SER A 76 -9.60 6.83 -2.40
CA SER A 76 -8.42 7.66 -2.63
C SER A 76 -7.22 7.19 -1.83
N LYS A 77 -6.02 7.63 -2.23
CA LYS A 77 -4.79 7.42 -1.46
C LYS A 77 -4.92 8.00 -0.05
N PHE A 78 -5.55 9.17 0.07
CA PHE A 78 -5.73 9.85 1.34
C PHE A 78 -6.62 9.05 2.29
N ASP A 79 -7.78 8.59 1.80
CA ASP A 79 -8.72 7.82 2.63
C ASP A 79 -8.11 6.51 3.11
N LEU A 80 -7.32 5.85 2.26
CA LEU A 80 -6.62 4.63 2.63
C LEU A 80 -5.51 4.89 3.65
N ASN A 81 -4.81 6.02 3.54
CA ASN A 81 -3.83 6.47 4.54
C ASN A 81 -4.50 6.79 5.89
N GLN A 82 -5.68 7.42 5.89
CA GLN A 82 -6.44 7.65 7.12
C GLN A 82 -6.89 6.33 7.76
N TYR A 83 -7.37 5.39 6.94
CA TYR A 83 -7.77 4.06 7.40
C TYR A 83 -6.62 3.28 8.08
N ILE A 84 -5.41 3.32 7.50
CA ILE A 84 -4.28 2.54 8.03
C ILE A 84 -3.63 3.21 9.25
N LYS A 85 -3.77 4.53 9.40
CA LYS A 85 -3.15 5.32 10.48
C LYS A 85 -3.29 4.70 11.87
N PRO A 86 -4.49 4.34 12.38
CA PRO A 86 -4.62 3.72 13.70
C PRO A 86 -3.95 2.34 13.79
N MET A 87 -3.88 1.58 12.70
CA MET A 87 -3.18 0.29 12.67
C MET A 87 -1.67 0.49 12.78
N THR A 88 -1.13 1.43 12.00
CA THR A 88 0.30 1.78 12.06
C THR A 88 0.70 2.27 13.44
N GLN A 89 -0.15 3.04 14.13
CA GLN A 89 0.15 3.49 15.51
C GLN A 89 0.34 2.34 16.50
N LYS A 90 -0.43 1.24 16.37
CA LYS A 90 -0.24 0.03 17.19
C LYS A 90 1.14 -0.61 16.93
N PHE A 91 1.66 -0.47 15.73
CA PHE A 91 2.95 -1.03 15.32
C PHE A 91 4.08 0.01 15.25
N LYS A 92 3.95 1.17 15.89
CA LYS A 92 4.91 2.29 15.78
C LYS A 92 6.37 1.93 16.11
N LYS A 93 6.60 0.89 16.92
CA LYS A 93 7.94 0.37 17.24
C LYS A 93 8.61 -0.36 16.07
N ASN A 94 7.83 -0.88 15.13
CA ASN A 94 8.28 -1.72 14.01
C ASN A 94 8.10 -1.02 12.67
N ILE A 95 6.99 -0.28 12.51
CA ILE A 95 6.63 0.43 11.28
C ILE A 95 6.43 1.89 11.62
N GLY A 96 7.28 2.75 11.06
CA GLY A 96 7.14 4.20 11.16
C GLY A 96 5.89 4.71 10.46
N SER A 97 5.40 5.89 10.87
CA SER A 97 4.21 6.51 10.26
C SER A 97 4.35 6.70 8.74
N GLN A 98 5.53 7.10 8.27
CA GLN A 98 5.79 7.29 6.83
C GLN A 98 5.80 5.95 6.09
N MET A 99 6.41 4.92 6.68
CA MET A 99 6.41 3.56 6.12
C MET A 99 5.00 3.00 5.98
N GLY A 100 4.14 3.20 6.99
CA GLY A 100 2.73 2.79 6.92
C GLY A 100 1.97 3.47 5.78
N GLN A 101 2.22 4.75 5.52
CA GLN A 101 1.65 5.46 4.37
C GLN A 101 2.14 4.87 3.05
N GLU A 102 3.46 4.66 2.90
CA GLU A 102 4.04 4.06 1.68
C GLU A 102 3.46 2.67 1.37
N ILE A 103 3.21 1.87 2.42
CA ILE A 103 2.57 0.55 2.29
C ILE A 103 1.14 0.68 1.77
N ALA A 104 0.35 1.60 2.34
CA ALA A 104 -1.02 1.85 1.88
C ALA A 104 -1.06 2.42 0.46
N GLU A 105 -0.17 3.35 0.13
CA GLU A 105 -0.02 3.89 -1.23
C GLU A 105 0.35 2.79 -2.23
N ARG A 106 1.23 1.85 -1.86
CA ARG A 106 1.56 0.68 -2.70
C ARG A 106 0.34 -0.23 -2.93
N ALA A 107 -0.50 -0.44 -1.91
CA ALA A 107 -1.74 -1.19 -2.06
C ALA A 107 -2.72 -0.46 -2.99
N TYR A 108 -2.86 0.86 -2.83
CA TYR A 108 -3.68 1.70 -3.71
C TYR A 108 -3.20 1.64 -5.16
N LEU A 109 -1.89 1.73 -5.44
CA LEU A 109 -1.35 1.65 -6.80
C LEU A 109 -1.63 0.29 -7.46
N ALA A 110 -1.60 -0.80 -6.69
CA ALA A 110 -1.98 -2.12 -7.20
C ALA A 110 -3.48 -2.15 -7.56
N PHE A 111 -4.33 -1.61 -6.69
CA PHE A 111 -5.76 -1.45 -6.95
C PHE A 111 -6.05 -0.52 -8.14
N GLU A 112 -5.33 0.58 -8.29
CA GLU A 112 -5.49 1.55 -9.36
C GLU A 112 -5.27 0.89 -10.73
N LYS A 113 -4.25 0.03 -10.84
CA LYS A 113 -4.02 -0.77 -12.05
C LYS A 113 -5.20 -1.68 -12.36
N LEU A 114 -5.82 -2.29 -11.35
CA LEU A 114 -7.03 -3.11 -11.52
C LEU A 114 -8.21 -2.26 -12.01
N LYS A 115 -8.48 -1.14 -11.32
CA LYS A 115 -9.61 -0.24 -11.60
C LYS A 115 -9.58 0.29 -13.04
N TYR A 116 -8.41 0.64 -13.55
CA TYR A 116 -8.25 1.16 -14.92
C TYR A 116 -7.94 0.08 -15.96
N GLY A 117 -8.12 -1.20 -15.64
CA GLY A 117 -7.93 -2.30 -16.60
C GLY A 117 -6.48 -2.56 -17.02
N LYS A 118 -5.49 -1.92 -16.38
CA LYS A 118 -4.05 -2.17 -16.61
C LYS A 118 -3.56 -3.48 -16.00
N ALA A 119 -4.34 -4.06 -15.09
CA ALA A 119 -4.10 -5.37 -14.49
C ALA A 119 -5.40 -6.18 -14.44
N LYS A 120 -5.32 -7.48 -14.70
CA LYS A 120 -6.48 -8.40 -14.65
C LYS A 120 -6.89 -8.76 -13.21
N LYS A 121 -5.91 -8.83 -12.30
CA LYS A 121 -6.12 -9.27 -10.91
C LYS A 121 -5.06 -8.68 -9.99
N VAL A 122 -5.43 -8.47 -8.74
CA VAL A 122 -4.52 -8.13 -7.63
C VAL A 122 -4.50 -9.28 -6.62
N TYR A 123 -3.35 -9.47 -5.98
CA TYR A 123 -3.13 -10.57 -5.05
C TYR A 123 -2.74 -10.05 -3.67
N PHE A 124 -3.30 -10.68 -2.64
CA PHE A 124 -2.80 -10.53 -1.28
C PHE A 124 -1.42 -11.17 -1.16
N LYS A 125 -0.63 -10.64 -0.23
CA LYS A 125 0.73 -11.09 0.04
C LYS A 125 0.71 -12.20 1.08
N ARG A 126 1.28 -13.36 0.75
CA ARG A 126 1.42 -14.49 1.69
C ARG A 126 2.55 -14.20 2.68
N TYR A 127 2.59 -14.98 3.75
CA TYR A 127 3.73 -14.95 4.66
C TYR A 127 5.02 -15.25 3.87
N GLY A 128 6.12 -14.58 4.20
CA GLY A 128 7.35 -14.62 3.41
C GLY A 128 7.34 -13.65 2.21
N ASP A 129 6.25 -13.55 1.44
CA ASP A 129 6.21 -12.85 0.15
C ASP A 129 6.36 -11.31 0.16
N PHE A 130 6.65 -10.68 1.30
CA PHE A 130 6.75 -9.22 1.44
C PHE A 130 8.17 -8.77 1.79
N TYR A 131 9.00 -8.60 0.76
CA TYR A 131 10.44 -8.42 0.91
C TYR A 131 10.93 -6.97 0.87
N SER A 132 10.03 -5.97 0.77
CA SER A 132 10.46 -4.59 0.64
C SER A 132 9.55 -3.60 1.34
N VAL A 133 10.17 -2.71 2.10
CA VAL A 133 9.56 -1.56 2.74
C VAL A 133 10.44 -0.35 2.49
N ARG A 134 9.83 0.82 2.50
CA ARG A 134 10.48 2.09 2.21
C ARG A 134 9.91 3.16 3.12
N GLU A 135 10.74 4.11 3.52
CA GLU A 135 10.32 5.39 4.05
C GLU A 135 10.45 6.50 3.02
N LYS A 136 9.79 7.63 3.25
CA LYS A 136 9.84 8.80 2.35
C LYS A 136 11.21 9.49 2.35
N GLY A 137 12.02 9.25 3.38
CA GLY A 137 13.39 9.75 3.46
C GLY A 137 14.32 8.83 4.24
N ASN A 138 15.59 9.22 4.33
CA ASN A 138 16.65 8.40 4.93
C ASN A 138 16.90 8.70 6.42
N LYS A 139 16.08 9.57 7.03
CA LYS A 139 16.26 10.02 8.42
C LYS A 139 15.72 9.02 9.45
N THR A 140 14.77 8.19 9.07
CA THR A 140 14.02 7.30 9.96
C THR A 140 13.76 5.94 9.29
N GLY A 141 13.28 4.97 10.06
CA GLY A 141 12.89 3.65 9.55
C GLY A 141 13.98 2.58 9.61
N LEU A 142 13.84 1.60 8.73
CA LEU A 142 14.77 0.49 8.56
C LEU A 142 16.07 0.99 7.92
N ARG A 143 17.15 1.03 8.71
CA ARG A 143 18.44 1.59 8.32
C ARG A 143 19.56 0.68 8.76
N LEU A 144 20.56 0.52 7.91
CA LEU A 144 21.80 -0.16 8.26
C LEU A 144 22.78 0.86 8.84
N PHE A 145 23.18 0.67 10.09
CA PHE A 145 24.26 1.41 10.73
C PHE A 145 25.57 0.67 10.48
N LYS A 146 26.41 1.20 9.59
CA LYS A 146 27.66 0.56 9.15
C LYS A 146 28.64 0.30 10.30
N GLU A 147 28.68 1.21 11.27
CA GLU A 147 29.60 1.14 12.43
C GLU A 147 29.27 -0.03 13.35
N GLU A 148 27.99 -0.40 13.45
CA GLU A 148 27.49 -1.42 14.37
C GLU A 148 27.06 -2.71 13.65
N ASN A 149 27.16 -2.74 12.32
CA ASN A 149 26.54 -3.75 11.45
C ASN A 149 25.09 -4.10 11.87
N CYS A 150 24.30 -3.09 12.25
CA CYS A 150 23.00 -3.24 12.92
C CYS A 150 21.84 -2.59 12.13
N ILE A 151 20.61 -3.10 12.31
CA ILE A 151 19.36 -2.76 11.57
C ILE A 151 18.23 -2.22 12.47
#